data_AF-A0A9E2CEX4-F1
#
_entry.id   AF-A0A9E2CEX4-F1
#
_cell.length_a   1.000
_cell.length_b   1.000
_cell.length_c   1.000
_cell.angle_alpha   90.00
_cell.angle_beta   90.00
_cell.angle_gamma   90.00
#
_symmetry.space_group_name_H-M   'P 1'
#
loop_
_entity.id
_entity.type
_entity.pdbx_description
1 polymer ?
#
loop_
_entity_poly.entity_id
_entity_poly.type
_entity_poly.pdbx_seq_one_letter_code
_entity_poly.pdbx_strand_id
1 'polypeptide(L)'
;MTINNNYQDWEAGLLLLILKDLWNEDLPIGGEKNVGRGILKGVLAKIQWNRQEITIEEKKDGLDISPSDLATLNSFCDSLQSAIHNPKLKEAANG
;
A
#
# COMPACT_ATOMS: atom_id res chain seq x y z
N MET A 1 -15.65 -18.27 -12.62
CA MET A 1 -14.38 -18.23 -11.87
C MET A 1 -14.57 -17.24 -10.74
N THR A 2 -15.01 -17.72 -9.58
CA THR A 2 -15.25 -16.86 -8.41
C THR A 2 -13.92 -16.71 -7.70
N ILE A 3 -13.27 -15.56 -7.87
CA ILE A 3 -12.06 -15.27 -7.09
C ILE A 3 -12.56 -15.00 -5.67
N ASN A 4 -12.23 -15.92 -4.76
CA ASN A 4 -12.59 -15.83 -3.36
C ASN A 4 -11.67 -14.80 -2.72
N ASN A 5 -11.99 -13.51 -2.89
CA ASN A 5 -11.25 -12.41 -2.32
C ASN A 5 -11.64 -12.26 -0.85
N ASN A 6 -11.06 -13.09 0.01
CA ASN A 6 -11.27 -13.00 1.45
C ASN A 6 -10.40 -11.89 2.05
N TYR A 7 -10.30 -10.75 1.36
CA TYR A 7 -9.48 -9.63 1.77
C TYR A 7 -10.35 -8.60 2.45
N GLN A 8 -9.89 -8.08 3.58
CA GLN A 8 -10.56 -7.02 4.30
C GLN A 8 -10.03 -5.66 3.82
N ASP A 9 -10.87 -4.63 3.80
CA ASP A 9 -10.51 -3.30 3.30
C ASP A 9 -9.27 -2.69 4.00
N TRP A 10 -9.03 -3.07 5.27
CA TRP A 10 -7.84 -2.63 6.02
C TRP A 10 -6.53 -3.25 5.53
N GLU A 11 -6.55 -4.43 4.87
CA GLU A 11 -5.36 -5.06 4.31
C GLU A 11 -4.81 -4.24 3.12
N ALA A 12 -5.70 -3.62 2.35
CA ALA A 12 -5.31 -2.67 1.31
C ALA A 12 -4.57 -1.46 1.90
N GLY A 13 -5.03 -0.97 3.06
CA GLY A 13 -4.34 0.09 3.81
C GLY A 13 -2.95 -0.33 4.27
N LEU A 14 -2.76 -1.56 4.76
CA LEU A 14 -1.43 -2.06 5.15
C LEU A 14 -0.47 -2.15 3.96
N LEU A 15 -0.93 -2.68 2.83
CA LEU A 15 -0.12 -2.75 1.61
C LEU A 15 0.24 -1.35 1.09
N LEU A 16 -0.65 -0.37 1.24
CA LEU A 16 -0.37 1.02 0.89
C LEU A 16 0.74 1.61 1.75
N LEU A 17 0.82 1.29 3.04
CA LEU A 17 1.93 1.71 3.92
C LEU A 17 3.27 1.11 3.47
N ILE A 18 3.28 -0.18 3.14
CA ILE A 18 4.49 -0.84 2.62
C ILE A 18 4.90 -0.21 1.30
N LEU A 19 3.96 0.03 0.39
CA LEU A 19 4.23 0.71 -0.87
C LEU A 19 4.82 2.10 -0.63
N LYS A 20 4.30 2.86 0.34
CA LYS A 20 4.82 4.17 0.73
C LYS A 20 6.26 4.07 1.26
N ASP A 21 6.57 3.09 2.08
CA ASP A 21 7.94 2.90 2.62
C ASP A 21 8.91 2.45 1.52
N LEU A 22 8.46 1.60 0.58
CA LEU A 22 9.23 1.24 -0.61
C LEU A 22 9.43 2.41 -1.55
N TRP A 23 8.44 3.29 -1.71
CA TRP A 23 8.51 4.42 -2.61
C TRP A 23 9.54 5.46 -2.15
N ASN A 24 9.63 5.66 -0.83
CA ASN A 24 10.51 6.65 -0.20
C ASN A 24 11.90 6.11 0.12
N GLU A 25 12.31 5.00 -0.49
CA GLU A 25 13.63 4.40 -0.25
C GLU A 25 13.86 3.93 1.20
N ASP A 26 12.81 3.91 2.03
CA ASP A 26 12.87 3.65 3.48
C ASP A 26 12.85 2.15 3.78
N LEU A 27 12.31 1.34 2.87
CA LEU A 27 12.32 -0.11 2.98
C LEU A 27 13.27 -0.76 1.96
N PRO A 28 14.46 -1.22 2.37
CA PRO A 28 15.34 -1.97 1.49
C PRO A 28 14.73 -3.36 1.21
N ILE A 29 14.69 -3.75 -0.07
CA ILE A 29 14.28 -5.10 -0.49
C ILE A 29 15.53 -5.93 -0.76
N GLY A 30 15.61 -7.11 -0.12
CA GLY A 30 16.65 -8.11 -0.39
C GLY A 30 17.15 -8.83 0.85
N GLY A 31 17.47 -10.12 0.68
CA GLY A 31 18.13 -10.94 1.69
C GLY A 31 19.62 -11.04 1.40
N GLU A 32 20.42 -10.87 2.44
CA GLU A 32 21.85 -11.19 2.55
C GLU A 32 22.88 -10.06 2.34
N LYS A 33 23.72 -9.95 3.38
CA LYS A 33 24.99 -9.23 3.45
C LYS A 33 25.85 -9.64 2.25
N ASN A 34 26.00 -8.78 1.24
CA ASN A 34 27.28 -8.43 0.60
C ASN A 34 27.16 -7.79 -0.81
N VAL A 35 26.00 -7.80 -1.48
CA VAL A 35 25.88 -7.15 -2.81
C VAL A 35 24.51 -6.48 -2.97
N GLY A 36 24.46 -5.16 -2.77
CA GLY A 36 23.35 -4.30 -3.18
C GLY A 36 22.05 -4.44 -2.38
N ARG A 37 21.89 -3.63 -1.33
CA ARG A 37 20.54 -3.37 -0.79
C ARG A 37 19.77 -2.65 -1.90
N GLY A 38 18.84 -3.35 -2.55
CA GLY A 38 18.01 -2.78 -3.60
C GLY A 38 17.06 -1.79 -2.95
N ILE A 39 17.48 -0.54 -2.88
CA ILE A 39 16.61 0.57 -2.53
C ILE A 39 15.76 0.85 -3.76
N LEU A 40 14.44 0.84 -3.58
CA LEU A 40 13.51 1.16 -4.66
C LEU A 40 13.17 2.64 -4.58
N LYS A 41 13.27 3.33 -5.72
CA LYS A 41 12.67 4.65 -5.89
C LYS A 41 11.39 4.49 -6.68
N GLY A 42 10.28 4.94 -6.14
CA GLY A 42 9.00 4.83 -6.82
C GLY A 42 8.88 5.77 -8.01
N VAL A 43 8.53 5.22 -9.18
CA VAL A 43 8.30 5.97 -10.43
C VAL A 43 6.84 5.89 -10.86
N LEU A 44 6.25 4.70 -10.77
CA LEU A 44 4.85 4.44 -11.13
C LEU A 44 4.34 3.27 -10.28
N ALA A 45 3.17 3.42 -9.67
CA ALA A 45 2.39 2.31 -9.12
C ALA A 45 1.02 2.25 -9.78
N LYS A 46 0.59 1.02 -10.04
CA LYS A 46 -0.77 0.70 -10.48
C LYS A 46 -1.38 -0.26 -9.47
N ILE A 47 -2.47 0.16 -8.84
CA ILE A 47 -3.19 -0.62 -7.83
C ILE A 47 -4.54 -1.01 -8.43
N GLN A 48 -4.84 -2.30 -8.41
CA GLN A 48 -6.11 -2.84 -8.88
C GLN A 48 -6.98 -3.20 -7.70
N TRP A 49 -8.10 -2.48 -7.54
CA TRP A 49 -9.05 -2.70 -6.43
C TRP A 49 -10.48 -2.66 -6.94
N ASN A 50 -11.26 -3.73 -6.70
CA ASN A 50 -12.68 -3.81 -7.10
C ASN A 50 -12.99 -3.35 -8.54
N ARG A 51 -12.14 -3.75 -9.51
CA ARG A 51 -12.19 -3.39 -10.95
C ARG A 51 -11.85 -1.93 -11.27
N GLN A 52 -11.39 -1.15 -10.30
CA GLN A 52 -10.82 0.16 -10.51
C GLN A 52 -9.29 0.06 -10.54
N GLU A 53 -8.67 0.76 -11.49
CA GLU A 53 -7.23 0.98 -11.53
C GLU A 53 -6.93 2.35 -10.92
N ILE A 54 -6.13 2.36 -9.86
CA ILE A 54 -5.57 3.58 -9.28
C ILE A 54 -4.14 3.70 -9.79
N THR A 55 -3.77 4.87 -10.30
CA THR A 55 -2.41 5.15 -10.77
C THR A 55 -1.77 6.24 -9.91
N ILE A 56 -0.54 5.99 -9.47
CA ILE A 56 0.33 6.94 -8.78
C ILE A 56 1.59 7.09 -9.63
N GLU A 57 1.89 8.30 -10.10
CA GLU A 57 3.06 8.56 -10.94
C GLU A 57 3.96 9.63 -10.31
N GLU A 58 5.28 9.41 -10.26
CA GLU A 58 6.24 10.45 -9.87
C GLU A 58 6.40 11.46 -11.03
N LYS A 59 6.08 12.72 -10.77
CA LYS A 59 6.36 13.85 -11.66
C LYS A 59 7.35 14.82 -11.01
N LYS A 60 7.85 15.79 -11.79
CA LYS A 60 8.86 16.76 -11.33
C LYS A 60 8.47 17.51 -10.05
N ASP A 61 7.18 17.72 -9.81
CA ASP A 61 6.65 18.53 -8.72
C ASP A 61 5.94 17.70 -7.63
N GLY A 62 6.09 16.37 -7.65
CA GLY A 62 5.49 15.46 -6.67
C GLY A 62 4.75 14.29 -7.31
N LEU A 63 3.82 13.70 -6.56
CA LEU A 63 3.00 12.59 -7.04
C LEU A 63 1.79 13.11 -7.82
N ASP A 64 1.62 12.62 -9.04
CA ASP A 64 0.41 12.82 -9.82
C ASP A 64 -0.59 11.69 -9.54
N ILE A 65 -1.72 12.06 -8.95
CA ILE A 65 -2.80 11.17 -8.54
C ILE A 65 -4.11 11.90 -8.84
N SER A 66 -5.06 11.21 -9.48
CA SER A 66 -6.36 11.82 -9.74
C SER A 66 -7.13 12.08 -8.43
N PRO A 67 -8.00 13.11 -8.36
CA PRO A 67 -8.77 13.37 -7.14
C PRO A 67 -9.64 12.19 -6.69
N SER A 68 -10.19 11.41 -7.64
CA SER A 68 -10.96 10.20 -7.34
C SER A 68 -10.09 9.09 -6.76
N ASP A 69 -8.89 8.89 -7.29
CA ASP A 69 -7.96 7.87 -6.80
C ASP A 69 -7.45 8.24 -5.41
N LEU A 70 -7.15 9.52 -5.18
CA LEU A 70 -6.73 10.01 -3.87
C LEU A 70 -7.82 9.78 -2.81
N ALA A 71 -9.09 10.00 -3.15
CA ALA A 71 -10.20 9.70 -2.25
C ALA A 71 -10.27 8.20 -1.90
N THR A 72 -10.06 7.33 -2.89
CA THR A 72 -10.02 5.88 -2.67
C THR A 72 -8.85 5.46 -1.78
N LEU A 73 -7.64 6.00 -2.02
CA LEU A 73 -6.46 5.74 -1.19
C LEU A 73 -6.68 6.19 0.26
N ASN A 74 -7.28 7.36 0.47
CA ASN A 74 -7.63 7.84 1.81
C ASN A 74 -8.63 6.90 2.50
N SER A 75 -9.61 6.36 1.78
CA SER A 75 -10.55 5.40 2.36
C SER A 75 -9.89 4.11 2.87
N PHE A 76 -8.79 3.68 2.25
CA PHE A 76 -7.99 2.54 2.72
C PHE A 76 -7.25 2.89 4.03
N CYS A 77 -6.68 4.09 4.11
CA CYS A 77 -6.06 4.60 5.33
C CYS A 77 -7.07 4.72 6.48
N ASP A 78 -8.26 5.26 6.21
CA ASP A 78 -9.33 5.41 7.21
C ASP A 78 -9.83 4.05 7.71
N SER A 79 -10.00 3.10 6.80
CA SER A 79 -10.36 1.71 7.13
C SER A 79 -9.30 1.05 8.01
N LEU A 80 -8.02 1.22 7.67
CA LEU A 80 -6.91 0.72 8.48
C LEU A 80 -6.88 1.38 9.86
N GLN A 81 -7.00 2.70 9.94
CA GLN A 81 -6.99 3.42 11.21
C GLN A 81 -8.13 2.97 12.11
N SER A 82 -9.34 2.81 11.55
CA SER A 82 -10.50 2.29 12.27
C SER A 82 -10.26 0.87 12.77
N ALA A 83 -9.58 0.04 11.98
CA ALA A 83 -9.29 -1.34 12.32
C ALA A 83 -8.19 -1.47 13.39
N ILE A 84 -7.16 -0.61 13.39
CA ILE A 84 -6.11 -0.54 14.42
C ILE A 84 -6.70 -0.13 15.78
N HIS A 85 -7.67 0.78 15.79
CA HIS A 85 -8.36 1.20 17.02
C HIS A 85 -9.42 0.19 17.49
N ASN A 86 -9.71 -0.84 16.68
CA ASN A 86 -10.60 -1.93 17.05
C ASN A 86 -9.80 -3.10 17.66
N PRO A 87 -10.07 -3.52 18.92
CA PRO A 87 -9.23 -4.50 19.63
C PRO A 87 -9.11 -5.88 18.95
N LYS A 88 -9.94 -6.21 17.97
CA LYS A 88 -9.94 -7.53 17.29
C LYS A 88 -8.74 -7.78 16.37
N LEU A 89 -8.02 -6.75 15.90
CA LEU A 89 -6.84 -6.95 15.04
C LEU A 89 -5.52 -7.15 15.81
N LYS A 90 -5.45 -6.79 17.10
CA LYS A 90 -4.27 -7.10 17.93
C LYS A 90 -4.03 -8.61 18.06
N GLU A 91 -5.07 -9.42 17.90
CA GLU A 91 -4.95 -10.89 17.96
C GLU A 91 -4.54 -11.49 16.61
N ALA A 92 -4.95 -10.91 15.48
CA ALA A 92 -4.59 -11.42 14.14
C ALA A 92 -3.15 -11.08 13.72
N ALA A 93 -2.56 -9.99 14.24
CA ALA A 93 -1.17 -9.60 13.96
C ALA A 93 -0.13 -10.27 14.88
N ASN A 94 -0.57 -11.01 15.91
CA ASN A 94 0.27 -11.74 16.86
C ASN A 94 0.14 -13.27 16.73
N GLY A 95 -0.48 -13.77 15.65
CA GLY A 95 -0.69 -15.19 15.36
C GLY A 95 0.20 -15.71 14.26
#